data_AF-A0A077X146-F1
#
_entry.id   AF-A0A077X146-F1
#
_cell.length_a   1.000
_cell.length_b   1.000
_cell.length_c   1.000
_cell.angle_alpha   90.00
_cell.angle_beta   90.00
_cell.angle_gamma   90.00
#
_symmetry.space_group_name_H-M   'P 1'
#
loop_
_entity.id
_entity.type
_entity.pdbx_description
1 polymer ?
#
loop_
_entity_poly.entity_id
_entity_poly.type
_entity_poly.pdbx_seq_one_letter_code
_entity_poly.pdbx_strand_id
1 'polypeptide(L)'
;MSLTVKGIFRLCGNVKRIGLLQSIFDAPDQGYGVRLDWRGYTTYDAAGVLRRFLTCLPEPVITHDLYESFRETIKKPFPTEDAKIEAFQCLIESLPLPNQYLLLYLLDLLGLFALHKESTLMDIPSLAVIFTPGVLCHPRDNMDPASYKESQFVIQFLVENQARFAMPQARQVQHPAQTQPNKNDDDITQQAKDKADCTIPAPRKEQSKPICDLSSFSTIVPCEEPLHVPTVRLRRSRTAPSRRRKYGEHEPPQVVHVNRYASQGASAHSKWRERCMNKQQQQHQVAE
;
A
#
# COMPACT_ATOMS: atom_id res chain seq x y z
N MET A 1 19.79 7.78 -7.63
CA MET A 1 19.83 6.95 -8.87
C MET A 1 19.94 7.88 -10.08
N SER A 2 20.26 7.38 -11.28
CA SER A 2 20.22 8.21 -12.51
C SER A 2 18.81 8.26 -13.10
N LEU A 3 18.35 9.47 -13.46
CA LEU A 3 17.04 9.75 -14.05
C LEU A 3 17.05 9.75 -15.60
N THR A 4 18.20 9.49 -16.22
CA THR A 4 18.36 9.46 -17.70
C THR A 4 18.38 8.04 -18.29
N VAL A 5 18.19 7.01 -17.46
CA VAL A 5 18.32 5.60 -17.85
C VAL A 5 17.00 5.05 -18.38
N LYS A 6 16.97 4.75 -19.68
CA LYS A 6 15.81 4.16 -20.39
C LYS A 6 15.43 2.79 -19.80
N GLY A 7 14.14 2.57 -19.57
CA GLY A 7 13.61 1.31 -19.05
C GLY A 7 14.03 0.99 -17.62
N ILE A 8 14.42 1.99 -16.82
CA ILE A 8 14.71 1.82 -15.39
C ILE A 8 13.50 1.19 -14.65
N PHE A 9 13.75 0.35 -13.66
CA PHE A 9 12.77 -0.54 -13.01
C PHE A 9 12.04 -1.56 -13.91
N ARG A 10 11.93 -1.37 -15.23
CA ARG A 10 11.39 -2.37 -16.16
C ARG A 10 12.44 -3.40 -16.58
N LEU A 11 13.67 -2.95 -16.85
CA LEU A 11 14.80 -3.81 -17.20
C LEU A 11 15.44 -4.45 -15.95
N CYS A 12 16.17 -5.55 -16.16
CA CYS A 12 16.86 -6.27 -15.09
C CYS A 12 18.36 -5.97 -15.08
N GLY A 13 18.90 -5.67 -13.90
CA GLY A 13 20.34 -5.69 -13.66
C GLY A 13 20.91 -7.11 -13.68
N ASN A 14 22.22 -7.23 -13.46
CA ASN A 14 22.88 -8.52 -13.42
C ASN A 14 22.53 -9.26 -12.11
N VAL A 15 21.86 -10.40 -12.22
CA VAL A 15 21.37 -11.20 -11.08
C VAL A 15 22.48 -11.53 -10.07
N LYS A 16 23.72 -11.75 -10.52
CA LYS A 16 24.87 -11.99 -9.63
C LYS A 16 25.24 -10.73 -8.83
N ARG A 17 25.26 -9.56 -9.47
CA ARG A 17 25.53 -8.27 -8.80
C ARG A 17 24.40 -7.88 -7.86
N ILE A 18 23.14 -8.12 -8.23
CA ILE A 18 21.98 -7.89 -7.36
C ILE A 18 22.08 -8.79 -6.11
N GLY A 19 22.42 -10.07 -6.27
CA GLY A 19 22.66 -10.98 -5.15
C GLY A 19 23.82 -10.54 -4.24
N LEU A 20 24.91 -10.01 -4.81
CA LEU A 20 26.02 -9.46 -4.06
C LEU A 20 25.62 -8.19 -3.27
N LEU A 21 24.91 -7.25 -3.92
CA LEU A 21 24.35 -6.06 -3.25
C LEU A 21 23.48 -6.47 -2.05
N GLN A 22 22.60 -7.46 -2.23
CA GLN A 22 21.77 -7.97 -1.12
C GLN A 22 22.61 -8.50 0.03
N SER A 23 23.65 -9.31 -0.23
CA SER A 23 24.53 -9.79 0.84
C SER A 23 25.27 -8.67 1.59
N ILE A 24 25.51 -7.52 0.95
CA ILE A 24 26.13 -6.33 1.58
C ILE A 24 25.08 -5.54 2.40
N PHE A 25 23.85 -5.39 1.88
CA PHE A 25 22.74 -4.78 2.63
C PHE A 25 22.26 -5.67 3.79
N ASP A 26 22.43 -6.98 3.70
CA ASP A 26 22.13 -7.96 4.75
C ASP A 26 23.18 -8.01 5.87
N ALA A 27 24.36 -7.41 5.68
CA ALA A 27 25.52 -7.55 6.55
C ALA A 27 25.56 -6.43 7.62
N PRO A 28 25.26 -6.71 8.90
CA PRO A 28 25.27 -5.69 9.97
C PRO A 28 26.70 -5.22 10.28
N ASP A 29 27.69 -6.10 10.12
CA ASP A 29 29.13 -5.82 10.21
C ASP A 29 29.61 -4.81 9.15
N GLN A 30 28.90 -4.70 8.03
CA GLN A 30 29.17 -3.74 6.96
C GLN A 30 28.26 -2.50 7.04
N GLY A 31 27.52 -2.36 8.15
CA GLY A 31 26.63 -1.24 8.40
C GLY A 31 25.52 -1.11 7.36
N TYR A 32 24.91 -2.23 6.95
CA TYR A 32 23.80 -2.26 5.98
C TYR A 32 24.12 -1.49 4.67
N GLY A 33 25.36 -1.62 4.17
CA GLY A 33 25.79 -0.98 2.93
C GLY A 33 26.04 0.53 3.00
N VAL A 34 26.07 1.16 4.19
CA VAL A 34 26.38 2.61 4.36
C VAL A 34 27.74 3.00 3.74
N ARG A 35 28.70 2.05 3.66
CA ARG A 35 30.02 2.26 3.04
C ARG A 35 30.20 1.56 1.67
N LEU A 36 29.10 1.19 1.01
CA LEU A 36 29.12 0.53 -0.30
C LEU A 36 29.71 1.45 -1.39
N ASP A 37 30.79 1.00 -2.03
CA ASP A 37 31.24 1.58 -3.31
C ASP A 37 30.34 1.09 -4.45
N TRP A 38 29.73 2.05 -5.17
CA TRP A 38 28.87 1.77 -6.31
C TRP A 38 29.63 1.57 -7.63
N ARG A 39 30.96 1.74 -7.65
CA ARG A 39 31.79 1.43 -8.82
C ARG A 39 31.63 -0.03 -9.23
N GLY A 40 31.42 -0.28 -10.53
CA GLY A 40 31.17 -1.62 -11.08
C GLY A 40 29.71 -2.09 -11.06
N TYR A 41 28.82 -1.39 -10.35
CA TYR A 41 27.37 -1.59 -10.41
C TYR A 41 26.71 -0.64 -11.42
N THR A 42 25.54 -0.99 -11.94
CA THR A 42 24.72 -0.13 -12.79
C THR A 42 23.40 0.25 -12.12
N THR A 43 22.75 1.30 -12.62
CA THR A 43 21.43 1.75 -12.12
C THR A 43 20.38 0.64 -12.19
N TYR A 44 20.51 -0.32 -13.12
CA TYR A 44 19.65 -1.50 -13.21
C TYR A 44 19.87 -2.52 -12.07
N ASP A 45 21.09 -2.62 -11.51
CA ASP A 45 21.29 -3.44 -10.31
C ASP A 45 20.72 -2.74 -9.07
N ALA A 46 20.93 -1.42 -8.95
CA ALA A 46 20.37 -0.59 -7.88
C ALA A 46 18.83 -0.64 -7.84
N ALA A 47 18.19 -0.51 -9.00
CA ALA A 47 16.75 -0.74 -9.17
C ALA A 47 16.36 -2.20 -8.89
N GLY A 48 17.20 -3.16 -9.30
CA GLY A 48 16.98 -4.58 -9.06
C GLY A 48 16.97 -4.97 -7.59
N VAL A 49 17.90 -4.45 -6.78
CA VAL A 49 17.95 -4.70 -5.34
C VAL A 49 16.82 -3.98 -4.60
N LEU A 50 16.44 -2.75 -4.99
CA LEU A 50 15.28 -2.05 -4.40
C LEU A 50 13.97 -2.83 -4.63
N ARG A 51 13.68 -3.26 -5.86
CA ARG A 51 12.49 -4.10 -6.14
C ARG A 51 12.53 -5.41 -5.34
N ARG A 52 13.71 -6.04 -5.23
CA ARG A 52 13.84 -7.32 -4.53
C ARG A 52 13.68 -7.18 -3.02
N PHE A 53 14.20 -6.10 -2.42
CA PHE A 53 13.94 -5.75 -1.02
C PHE A 53 12.42 -5.71 -0.74
N LEU A 54 11.67 -4.89 -1.48
CA LEU A 54 10.22 -4.75 -1.30
C LEU A 54 9.46 -6.08 -1.47
N THR A 55 9.78 -6.88 -2.50
CA THR A 55 9.10 -8.16 -2.77
C THR A 55 9.52 -9.32 -1.84
N CYS A 56 10.45 -9.11 -0.92
CA CYS A 56 10.91 -10.14 0.03
C CYS A 56 10.82 -9.72 1.50
N LEU A 57 10.21 -8.56 1.77
CA LEU A 57 9.63 -8.28 3.09
C LEU A 57 8.68 -9.46 3.48
N PRO A 58 8.51 -9.74 4.79
CA PRO A 58 7.56 -10.76 5.22
C PRO A 58 6.14 -10.37 4.83
N GLU A 59 5.81 -9.09 4.95
CA GLU A 59 4.56 -8.44 4.59
C GLU A 59 4.87 -7.28 3.61
N PRO A 60 4.02 -7.00 2.60
CA PRO A 60 4.17 -5.82 1.73
C PRO A 60 4.10 -4.48 2.50
N VAL A 61 4.52 -3.40 1.84
CA VAL A 61 4.59 -2.06 2.46
C VAL A 61 3.24 -1.60 3.02
N ILE A 62 2.15 -1.77 2.26
CA ILE A 62 0.78 -1.64 2.78
C ILE A 62 0.39 -2.98 3.38
N THR A 63 0.10 -2.99 4.69
CA THR A 63 -0.17 -4.20 5.47
C THR A 63 -1.39 -4.97 4.95
N HIS A 64 -1.41 -6.28 5.21
CA HIS A 64 -2.50 -7.17 4.80
C HIS A 64 -3.85 -6.79 5.44
N ASP A 65 -3.83 -6.22 6.65
CA ASP A 65 -5.03 -5.73 7.34
C ASP A 65 -5.68 -4.53 6.64
N LEU A 66 -4.89 -3.66 6.00
CA LEU A 66 -5.36 -2.46 5.30
C LEU A 66 -5.51 -2.66 3.78
N TYR A 67 -5.03 -3.79 3.25
CA TYR A 67 -5.05 -4.13 1.82
C TYR A 67 -6.41 -3.87 1.15
N GLU A 68 -7.50 -4.36 1.74
CA GLU A 68 -8.83 -4.18 1.15
C GLU A 68 -9.36 -2.75 1.36
N SER A 69 -9.05 -2.08 2.48
CA SER A 69 -9.46 -0.69 2.70
C SER A 69 -8.86 0.27 1.66
N PHE A 70 -7.62 0.03 1.22
CA PHE A 70 -7.02 0.75 0.10
C PHE A 70 -7.74 0.45 -1.24
N ARG A 71 -8.12 -0.82 -1.49
CA ARG A 71 -8.88 -1.23 -2.69
C ARG A 71 -10.32 -0.71 -2.72
N GLU A 72 -11.00 -0.68 -1.59
CA GLU A 72 -12.35 -0.11 -1.48
C GLU A 72 -12.30 1.41 -1.69
N THR A 73 -11.28 2.08 -1.13
CA THR A 73 -11.10 3.54 -1.30
C THR A 73 -10.84 3.94 -2.75
N ILE A 74 -10.12 3.16 -3.56
CA ILE A 74 -9.99 3.48 -4.99
C ILE A 74 -11.31 3.29 -5.77
N LYS A 75 -12.15 2.30 -5.38
CA LYS A 75 -13.46 1.99 -6.00
C LYS A 75 -14.57 2.97 -5.60
N LYS A 76 -14.56 3.43 -4.34
CA LYS A 76 -15.62 4.23 -3.73
C LYS A 76 -15.75 5.61 -4.41
N PRO A 77 -16.98 6.09 -4.67
CA PRO A 77 -17.20 7.46 -5.12
C PRO A 77 -16.95 8.46 -3.97
N PHE A 78 -16.29 9.57 -4.29
CA PHE A 78 -16.06 10.70 -3.40
C PHE A 78 -16.59 11.99 -4.05
N PRO A 79 -17.03 12.99 -3.26
CA PRO A 79 -17.56 14.24 -3.81
C PRO A 79 -16.49 15.12 -4.49
N THR A 80 -15.23 14.99 -4.06
CA THR A 80 -14.05 15.65 -4.62
C THR A 80 -12.87 14.69 -4.62
N GLU A 81 -11.85 14.97 -5.43
CA GLU A 81 -10.57 14.25 -5.34
C GLU A 81 -9.88 14.51 -4.00
N ASP A 82 -9.99 15.73 -3.47
CA ASP A 82 -9.44 16.12 -2.17
C ASP A 82 -9.95 15.23 -1.03
N ALA A 83 -11.26 14.95 -0.97
CA ALA A 83 -11.85 14.04 0.01
C ALA A 83 -11.40 12.57 -0.17
N LYS A 84 -10.97 12.19 -1.38
CA LYS A 84 -10.38 10.87 -1.66
C LYS A 84 -8.93 10.79 -1.20
N ILE A 85 -8.18 11.88 -1.37
CA ILE A 85 -6.80 12.01 -0.86
C ILE A 85 -6.80 12.02 0.66
N GLU A 86 -7.71 12.75 1.30
CA GLU A 86 -7.91 12.74 2.76
C GLU A 86 -8.20 11.31 3.27
N ALA A 87 -9.10 10.57 2.60
CA ALA A 87 -9.37 9.18 2.94
C ALA A 87 -8.12 8.28 2.80
N PHE A 88 -7.29 8.48 1.77
CA PHE A 88 -6.01 7.76 1.65
C PHE A 88 -4.97 8.23 2.67
N GLN A 89 -4.91 9.51 3.05
CA GLN A 89 -4.05 10.01 4.11
C GLN A 89 -4.39 9.32 5.45
N CYS A 90 -5.67 9.19 5.79
CA CYS A 90 -6.09 8.45 6.99
C CYS A 90 -5.71 6.95 6.95
N LEU A 91 -5.69 6.33 5.76
CA LEU A 91 -5.22 4.94 5.58
C LEU A 91 -3.68 4.81 5.60
N ILE A 92 -2.96 5.87 5.24
CA ILE A 92 -1.50 5.93 5.41
C ILE A 92 -1.19 6.10 6.90
N GLU A 93 -1.86 7.02 7.59
CA GLU A 93 -1.65 7.28 9.02
C GLU A 93 -2.00 6.11 9.95
N SER A 94 -2.77 5.12 9.48
CA SER A 94 -3.08 3.88 10.20
C SER A 94 -2.08 2.72 9.98
N LEU A 95 -1.16 2.83 9.01
CA LEU A 95 -0.05 1.88 8.86
C LEU A 95 0.95 1.98 10.03
N PRO A 96 1.76 0.95 10.30
CA PRO A 96 2.91 1.09 11.22
C PRO A 96 3.85 2.22 10.76
N LEU A 97 4.35 3.03 11.69
CA LEU A 97 5.17 4.23 11.38
C LEU A 97 6.34 3.98 10.39
N PRO A 98 7.10 2.86 10.46
CA PRO A 98 8.14 2.55 9.46
C PRO A 98 7.58 2.34 8.04
N ASN A 99 6.39 1.72 7.93
CA ASN A 99 5.70 1.50 6.66
C ASN A 99 5.19 2.82 6.08
N GLN A 100 4.75 3.77 6.92
CA GLN A 100 4.34 5.11 6.48
C GLN A 100 5.50 5.84 5.78
N TYR A 101 6.67 5.89 6.43
CA TYR A 101 7.87 6.49 5.84
C TYR A 101 8.31 5.76 4.55
N LEU A 102 8.36 4.42 4.58
CA LEU A 102 8.76 3.61 3.42
C LEU A 102 7.81 3.79 2.21
N LEU A 103 6.50 3.87 2.46
CA LEU A 103 5.50 4.11 1.43
C LEU A 103 5.69 5.49 0.80
N LEU A 104 5.73 6.55 1.61
CA LEU A 104 5.81 7.92 1.10
C LEU A 104 7.13 8.19 0.36
N TYR A 105 8.28 7.76 0.91
CA TYR A 105 9.56 7.85 0.18
C TYR A 105 9.55 7.06 -1.15
N LEU A 106 8.76 5.99 -1.26
CA LEU A 106 8.60 5.26 -2.51
C LEU A 106 7.67 5.98 -3.49
N LEU A 107 6.59 6.62 -3.01
CA LEU A 107 5.70 7.43 -3.85
C LEU A 107 6.44 8.66 -4.43
N ASP A 108 7.21 9.36 -3.61
CA ASP A 108 8.10 10.47 -4.02
C ASP A 108 9.07 10.01 -5.13
N LEU A 109 9.73 8.87 -4.91
CA LEU A 109 10.68 8.30 -5.85
C LEU A 109 10.01 7.95 -7.19
N LEU A 110 8.85 7.31 -7.17
CA LEU A 110 8.12 6.96 -8.39
C LEU A 110 7.60 8.21 -9.12
N GLY A 111 7.12 9.23 -8.40
CA GLY A 111 6.75 10.52 -8.96
C GLY A 111 7.92 11.22 -9.66
N LEU A 112 9.10 11.21 -9.05
CA LEU A 112 10.32 11.77 -9.63
C LEU A 112 10.73 11.05 -10.94
N PHE A 113 10.60 9.72 -11.00
CA PHE A 113 10.89 8.96 -12.23
C PHE A 113 9.83 9.16 -13.33
N ALA A 114 8.56 9.33 -12.96
CA ALA A 114 7.46 9.64 -13.88
C ALA A 114 7.53 11.05 -14.46
N LEU A 115 8.03 12.03 -13.70
CA LEU A 115 8.33 13.38 -14.20
C LEU A 115 9.38 13.33 -15.33
N HIS A 116 10.32 12.40 -15.26
CA HIS A 116 11.39 12.21 -16.24
C HIS A 116 11.05 11.19 -17.35
N LYS A 117 9.76 10.87 -17.55
CA LYS A 117 9.25 9.85 -18.50
C LYS A 117 9.81 9.94 -19.93
N GLU A 118 10.13 11.14 -20.41
CA GLU A 118 10.71 11.36 -21.74
C GLU A 118 12.13 10.76 -21.89
N SER A 119 12.90 10.76 -20.80
CA SER A 119 14.24 10.15 -20.74
C SER A 119 14.20 8.71 -20.23
N THR A 120 13.38 8.42 -19.22
CA THR A 120 13.29 7.10 -18.58
C THR A 120 12.48 6.11 -19.39
N LEU A 121 11.56 6.58 -20.24
CA LEU A 121 10.52 5.78 -20.91
C LEU A 121 9.65 4.98 -19.92
N MET A 122 9.44 5.54 -18.73
CA MET A 122 8.62 4.99 -17.64
C MET A 122 7.56 6.02 -17.22
N ASP A 123 6.30 5.62 -17.33
CA ASP A 123 5.12 6.39 -16.88
C ASP A 123 4.55 5.81 -15.58
N ILE A 124 3.58 6.51 -14.97
CA ILE A 124 2.98 6.07 -13.69
C ILE A 124 2.32 4.69 -13.82
N PRO A 125 1.53 4.37 -14.86
CA PRO A 125 0.96 3.03 -15.03
C PRO A 125 2.02 1.91 -15.12
N SER A 126 3.11 2.09 -15.88
CA SER A 126 4.16 1.06 -15.95
C SER A 126 4.96 0.92 -14.65
N LEU A 127 5.19 2.02 -13.93
CA LEU A 127 5.78 1.96 -12.58
C LEU A 127 4.86 1.26 -11.58
N ALA A 128 3.55 1.58 -11.58
CA ALA A 128 2.55 0.92 -10.73
C ALA A 128 2.52 -0.60 -10.93
N VAL A 129 2.50 -1.07 -12.20
CA VAL A 129 2.58 -2.50 -12.54
C VAL A 129 3.83 -3.18 -11.95
N ILE A 130 4.97 -2.51 -11.95
CA ILE A 130 6.25 -3.06 -11.46
C ILE A 130 6.31 -3.12 -9.93
N PHE A 131 5.77 -2.13 -9.23
CA PHE A 131 5.90 -2.00 -7.77
C PHE A 131 4.74 -2.61 -6.98
N THR A 132 3.54 -2.74 -7.56
CA THR A 132 2.36 -3.37 -6.89
C THR A 132 2.70 -4.67 -6.15
N PRO A 133 3.44 -5.66 -6.73
CA PRO A 133 3.72 -6.93 -6.05
C PRO A 133 4.55 -6.84 -4.76
N GLY A 134 5.23 -5.71 -4.50
CA GLY A 134 5.97 -5.47 -3.25
C GLY A 134 5.34 -4.41 -2.33
N VAL A 135 4.35 -3.65 -2.83
CA VAL A 135 3.73 -2.52 -2.10
C VAL A 135 2.31 -2.85 -1.65
N LEU A 136 1.51 -3.50 -2.50
CA LEU A 136 0.10 -3.79 -2.26
C LEU A 136 -0.27 -5.12 -2.93
N CYS A 137 -0.11 -6.21 -2.19
CA CYS A 137 -0.45 -7.56 -2.62
C CYS A 137 -1.02 -8.38 -1.44
N HIS A 138 -1.79 -9.42 -1.73
CA HIS A 138 -2.36 -10.27 -0.70
C HIS A 138 -2.37 -11.76 -1.14
N PRO A 139 -2.01 -12.73 -0.29
CA PRO A 139 -1.87 -14.13 -0.70
C PRO A 139 -3.13 -14.78 -1.27
N ARG A 140 -4.33 -14.31 -0.88
CA ARG A 140 -5.62 -14.78 -1.43
C ARG A 140 -5.78 -14.44 -2.91
N ASP A 141 -5.21 -13.32 -3.36
CA ASP A 141 -5.49 -12.69 -4.65
C ASP A 141 -4.34 -12.93 -5.65
N ASN A 142 -3.31 -13.68 -5.24
CA ASN A 142 -2.10 -13.96 -6.01
C ASN A 142 -2.34 -14.67 -7.36
N MET A 143 -3.54 -15.19 -7.61
CA MET A 143 -3.93 -15.87 -8.84
C MET A 143 -5.06 -15.15 -9.61
N ASP A 144 -5.50 -13.97 -9.16
CA ASP A 144 -6.51 -13.17 -9.87
C ASP A 144 -5.91 -11.93 -10.57
N PRO A 145 -5.88 -11.89 -11.92
CA PRO A 145 -5.45 -10.71 -12.68
C PRO A 145 -6.33 -9.45 -12.46
N ALA A 146 -7.60 -9.60 -12.05
CA ALA A 146 -8.48 -8.45 -11.83
C ALA A 146 -8.11 -7.72 -10.53
N SER A 147 -7.98 -8.44 -9.42
CA SER A 147 -7.56 -7.91 -8.11
C SER A 147 -6.17 -7.26 -8.16
N TYR A 148 -5.24 -7.82 -8.95
CA TYR A 148 -3.95 -7.16 -9.22
C TYR A 148 -4.09 -5.82 -9.96
N LYS A 149 -5.03 -5.71 -10.90
CA LYS A 149 -5.28 -4.46 -11.65
C LYS A 149 -5.94 -3.39 -10.77
N GLU A 150 -6.81 -3.77 -9.85
CA GLU A 150 -7.35 -2.83 -8.84
C GLU A 150 -6.22 -2.30 -7.93
N SER A 151 -5.34 -3.19 -7.50
CA SER A 151 -4.17 -2.82 -6.69
C SER A 151 -3.23 -1.87 -7.45
N GLN A 152 -3.05 -2.06 -8.77
CA GLN A 152 -2.31 -1.12 -9.63
C GLN A 152 -2.95 0.26 -9.71
N PHE A 153 -4.29 0.36 -9.74
CA PHE A 153 -4.97 1.67 -9.73
C PHE A 153 -4.81 2.41 -8.40
N VAL A 154 -4.71 1.71 -7.26
CA VAL A 154 -4.32 2.33 -5.98
C VAL A 154 -2.93 2.95 -6.10
N ILE A 155 -1.93 2.17 -6.52
CA ILE A 155 -0.54 2.67 -6.64
C ILE A 155 -0.43 3.82 -7.65
N GLN A 156 -1.18 3.76 -8.76
CA GLN A 156 -1.24 4.86 -9.72
C GLN A 156 -1.75 6.15 -9.06
N PHE A 157 -2.92 6.10 -8.39
CA PHE A 157 -3.52 7.27 -7.75
C PHE A 157 -2.61 7.87 -6.66
N LEU A 158 -1.97 7.00 -5.86
CA LEU A 158 -1.03 7.44 -4.81
C LEU A 158 0.22 8.12 -5.39
N VAL A 159 0.74 7.67 -6.54
CA VAL A 159 1.89 8.30 -7.21
C VAL A 159 1.49 9.58 -7.96
N GLU A 160 0.29 9.63 -8.53
CA GLU A 160 -0.27 10.84 -9.17
C GLU A 160 -0.45 11.98 -8.15
N ASN A 161 -0.90 11.65 -6.93
CA ASN A 161 -1.15 12.61 -5.85
C ASN A 161 -0.03 12.67 -4.78
N GLN A 162 1.16 12.12 -5.03
CA GLN A 162 2.24 11.99 -4.02
C GLN A 162 2.52 13.28 -3.23
N ALA A 163 2.61 14.42 -3.92
CA ALA A 163 2.93 15.72 -3.32
C ALA A 163 1.79 16.34 -2.48
N ARG A 164 0.67 15.62 -2.31
CA ARG A 164 -0.51 16.03 -1.52
C ARG A 164 -0.65 15.26 -0.21
N PHE A 165 0.13 14.20 0.00
CA PHE A 165 0.15 13.46 1.27
C PHE A 165 1.13 14.09 2.26
N ALA A 166 0.82 14.00 3.56
CA ALA A 166 1.66 14.55 4.62
C ALA A 166 2.60 13.49 5.19
N MET A 167 3.88 13.85 5.31
CA MET A 167 4.88 13.04 6.02
C MET A 167 4.47 12.87 7.51
N PRO A 168 4.59 11.66 8.10
CA PRO A 168 4.19 11.42 9.47
C PRO A 168 4.95 12.31 10.44
N GLN A 169 4.19 13.08 11.23
CA GLN A 169 4.76 13.85 12.33
C GLN A 169 5.27 12.87 13.39
N ALA A 170 6.54 13.00 13.77
CA ALA A 170 7.10 12.26 14.89
C ALA A 170 6.40 12.71 16.18
N ARG A 171 5.31 12.03 16.57
CA ARG A 171 4.66 12.22 17.86
C ARG A 171 5.70 12.00 18.95
N GLN A 172 6.12 13.09 19.58
CA GLN A 172 6.90 12.99 20.81
C GLN A 172 6.06 12.19 21.81
N VAL A 173 6.58 11.05 22.24
CA VAL A 173 5.97 10.26 23.30
C VAL A 173 5.93 11.15 24.53
N GLN A 174 4.72 11.59 24.91
CA GLN A 174 4.52 12.28 26.17
C GLN A 174 4.79 11.28 27.28
N HIS A 175 6.01 11.32 27.84
CA HIS A 175 6.30 10.61 29.07
C HIS A 175 5.28 11.06 30.12
N PRO A 176 4.46 10.15 30.69
CA PRO A 176 3.57 10.51 31.79
C PRO A 176 4.44 11.04 32.93
N ALA A 177 4.09 12.22 33.45
CA ALA A 177 4.93 12.92 34.42
C ALA A 177 5.16 12.05 35.67
N GLN A 178 6.43 11.92 36.06
CA GLN A 178 6.79 11.18 37.28
C GLN A 178 6.34 11.97 38.51
N THR A 179 5.18 11.60 39.07
CA THR A 179 4.75 12.08 40.39
C THR A 179 5.74 11.58 41.43
N GLN A 180 6.45 12.50 42.10
CA GLN A 180 7.39 12.13 43.15
C GLN A 180 6.63 11.57 44.38
N PRO A 181 7.13 10.51 45.04
CA PRO A 181 6.55 10.00 46.27
C PRO A 181 6.89 10.94 47.43
N ASN A 182 5.94 11.77 47.84
CA ASN A 182 6.02 12.50 49.11
C ASN A 182 6.04 11.48 50.26
N LYS A 183 7.21 11.29 50.86
CA LYS A 183 7.34 10.67 52.19
C LYS A 183 6.97 11.72 53.24
N ASN A 184 6.00 11.42 54.08
CA ASN A 184 5.72 12.08 55.36
C ASN A 184 4.74 11.17 56.14
N ASP A 185 5.24 10.01 56.57
CA ASP A 185 4.55 9.15 57.53
C ASP A 185 5.16 9.41 58.92
N ASP A 186 4.44 10.18 59.74
CA ASP A 186 4.73 10.31 61.18
C ASP A 186 3.43 10.10 61.98
N ASP A 187 3.58 9.47 63.14
CA ASP A 187 2.54 8.81 63.94
C ASP A 187 1.49 9.76 64.56
N ILE A 188 0.24 9.27 64.70
CA ILE A 188 -0.47 9.12 65.99
C ILE A 188 -1.89 8.55 65.79
N THR A 189 -2.23 7.53 66.59
CA THR A 189 -3.58 6.94 66.71
C THR A 189 -4.25 7.36 68.02
N GLN A 190 -5.48 7.93 68.01
CA GLN A 190 -6.47 7.70 69.10
C GLN A 190 -7.92 8.23 68.87
N GLN A 191 -8.87 7.30 68.94
CA GLN A 191 -10.17 7.34 69.66
C GLN A 191 -11.20 8.50 69.53
N ALA A 192 -12.26 8.21 68.77
CA ALA A 192 -13.67 8.08 69.21
C ALA A 192 -14.56 9.31 69.57
N LYS A 193 -15.88 9.09 69.36
CA LYS A 193 -17.07 9.96 69.61
C LYS A 193 -17.29 11.06 68.54
N ASP A 194 -18.51 11.48 68.19
CA ASP A 194 -19.85 11.14 68.73
C ASP A 194 -20.94 11.07 67.61
N LYS A 195 -22.23 10.97 68.01
CA LYS A 195 -23.44 10.62 67.21
C LYS A 195 -23.89 11.55 66.05
N ALA A 196 -24.90 11.03 65.31
CA ALA A 196 -25.97 11.69 64.52
C ALA A 196 -25.70 11.99 63.03
N ASP A 197 -26.68 11.97 62.11
CA ASP A 197 -28.01 11.28 62.04
C ASP A 197 -28.57 11.31 60.59
N CYS A 198 -29.36 10.30 60.19
CA CYS A 198 -30.30 10.24 59.04
C CYS A 198 -29.85 10.67 57.61
N THR A 199 -30.60 10.48 56.53
CA THR A 199 -31.47 9.36 56.05
C THR A 199 -31.71 9.58 54.53
N ILE A 200 -31.85 8.51 53.73
CA ILE A 200 -32.13 8.60 52.28
C ILE A 200 -33.62 8.91 52.02
N PRO A 201 -33.93 9.83 51.08
CA PRO A 201 -35.09 9.64 50.23
C PRO A 201 -34.84 9.94 48.73
N ALA A 202 -35.53 9.19 47.88
CA ALA A 202 -35.77 9.45 46.45
C ALA A 202 -37.28 9.20 46.19
N PRO A 203 -37.82 9.26 44.95
CA PRO A 203 -37.48 10.06 43.77
C PRO A 203 -38.70 10.87 43.25
N ARG A 204 -38.54 11.75 42.23
CA ARG A 204 -39.64 12.06 41.27
C ARG A 204 -39.19 12.60 39.90
N LYS A 205 -40.18 12.82 39.02
CA LYS A 205 -40.09 12.98 37.55
C LYS A 205 -40.33 14.43 37.13
N GLU A 206 -39.81 14.84 35.96
CA GLU A 206 -40.55 15.33 34.77
C GLU A 206 -39.55 15.81 33.69
N GLN A 207 -39.54 15.23 32.49
CA GLN A 207 -40.37 15.51 31.29
C GLN A 207 -40.00 16.77 30.49
N SER A 208 -39.25 16.59 29.38
CA SER A 208 -39.68 17.04 28.04
C SER A 208 -38.72 16.56 26.92
N LYS A 209 -39.32 16.36 25.73
CA LYS A 209 -38.76 16.18 24.37
C LYS A 209 -39.80 16.84 23.42
N PRO A 210 -39.85 16.68 22.07
CA PRO A 210 -38.96 15.99 21.13
C PRO A 210 -38.69 16.67 19.75
N ILE A 211 -37.82 16.02 18.96
CA ILE A 211 -37.86 15.80 17.50
C ILE A 211 -38.08 17.01 16.54
N CYS A 212 -37.16 17.13 15.58
CA CYS A 212 -37.49 17.45 14.19
C CYS A 212 -37.00 16.31 13.29
N ASP A 213 -37.92 15.66 12.57
CA ASP A 213 -37.67 14.68 11.52
C ASP A 213 -38.67 14.99 10.40
N LEU A 214 -38.23 14.99 9.14
CA LEU A 214 -39.06 15.51 8.04
C LEU A 214 -38.83 14.76 6.72
N SER A 215 -39.57 13.68 6.56
CA SER A 215 -39.88 13.10 5.26
C SER A 215 -41.24 13.58 4.75
N SER A 216 -41.47 13.40 3.44
CA SER A 216 -42.79 13.43 2.76
C SER A 216 -43.42 14.78 2.43
N PHE A 217 -43.44 15.08 1.12
CA PHE A 217 -44.61 15.62 0.41
C PHE A 217 -44.78 14.82 -0.91
N SER A 218 -46.01 14.69 -1.43
CA SER A 218 -46.34 13.78 -2.53
C SER A 218 -47.61 14.20 -3.30
N THR A 219 -47.90 13.54 -4.44
CA THR A 219 -49.07 13.67 -5.36
C THR A 219 -48.89 14.73 -6.48
N ILE A 220 -48.84 14.51 -7.83
CA ILE A 220 -49.54 13.65 -8.85
C ILE A 220 -50.78 14.37 -9.48
N VAL A 221 -51.15 14.43 -10.78
CA VAL A 221 -50.72 14.07 -12.20
C VAL A 221 -51.83 14.68 -13.15
N PRO A 222 -51.79 14.83 -14.52
CA PRO A 222 -50.84 14.48 -15.63
C PRO A 222 -50.46 15.67 -16.57
N CYS A 223 -49.77 15.43 -17.71
CA CYS A 223 -50.22 15.70 -19.11
C CYS A 223 -49.11 15.42 -20.18
N GLU A 224 -49.41 15.58 -21.48
CA GLU A 224 -48.82 14.82 -22.62
C GLU A 224 -47.59 15.41 -23.38
N GLU A 225 -47.10 14.59 -24.34
CA GLU A 225 -46.01 14.72 -25.32
C GLU A 225 -46.23 15.79 -26.45
N PRO A 226 -45.35 15.95 -27.48
CA PRO A 226 -43.92 15.56 -27.65
C PRO A 226 -43.00 16.68 -28.25
N LEU A 227 -41.69 16.42 -28.45
CA LEU A 227 -40.99 16.60 -29.75
C LEU A 227 -39.46 16.25 -29.77
N HIS A 228 -39.14 15.18 -30.50
CA HIS A 228 -37.96 14.96 -31.39
C HIS A 228 -36.54 15.55 -31.13
N VAL A 229 -35.57 14.65 -30.91
CA VAL A 229 -34.20 14.68 -31.52
C VAL A 229 -33.64 13.23 -31.66
N PRO A 230 -32.69 12.94 -32.57
CA PRO A 230 -32.56 11.60 -33.16
C PRO A 230 -31.59 10.61 -32.47
N THR A 231 -31.95 9.33 -32.50
CA THR A 231 -31.14 8.19 -32.01
C THR A 231 -30.15 7.67 -33.07
N VAL A 232 -28.85 7.89 -32.88
CA VAL A 232 -27.79 7.27 -33.70
C VAL A 232 -27.58 5.80 -33.28
N ARG A 233 -28.13 4.85 -34.06
CA ARG A 233 -27.91 3.41 -33.87
C ARG A 233 -26.54 2.98 -34.41
N LEU A 234 -25.53 2.86 -33.56
CA LEU A 234 -24.24 2.28 -33.96
C LEU A 234 -24.37 0.77 -34.19
N ARG A 235 -24.28 0.32 -35.45
CA ARG A 235 -24.34 -1.11 -35.83
C ARG A 235 -23.13 -1.88 -35.27
N ARG A 236 -23.38 -3.03 -34.63
CA ARG A 236 -22.34 -4.03 -34.34
C ARG A 236 -21.89 -4.69 -35.65
N SER A 237 -20.70 -4.37 -36.13
CA SER A 237 -20.06 -5.06 -37.26
C SER A 237 -19.62 -6.47 -36.87
N ARG A 238 -20.23 -7.50 -37.49
CA ARG A 238 -19.74 -8.88 -37.45
C ARG A 238 -18.71 -9.10 -38.55
N THR A 239 -17.45 -9.35 -38.19
CA THR A 239 -16.40 -9.83 -39.11
C THR A 239 -15.83 -11.16 -38.61
N ALA A 240 -16.42 -12.27 -39.08
CA ALA A 240 -15.90 -13.61 -38.82
C ALA A 240 -14.85 -13.99 -39.87
N PRO A 241 -13.62 -14.40 -39.50
CA PRO A 241 -12.64 -14.93 -40.44
C PRO A 241 -13.13 -16.24 -41.07
N SER A 242 -12.98 -16.37 -42.39
CA SER A 242 -13.46 -17.52 -43.16
C SER A 242 -12.33 -18.51 -43.50
N ARG A 243 -12.69 -19.79 -43.56
CA ARG A 243 -11.93 -20.93 -44.11
C ARG A 243 -10.56 -21.26 -43.49
N ARG A 244 -10.61 -22.28 -42.63
CA ARG A 244 -9.57 -23.32 -42.40
C ARG A 244 -8.84 -23.66 -43.72
N ARG A 245 -7.53 -23.38 -43.82
CA ARG A 245 -6.64 -23.94 -44.85
C ARG A 245 -5.91 -25.17 -44.29
N LYS A 246 -5.60 -26.15 -45.15
CA LYS A 246 -4.64 -27.21 -44.82
C LYS A 246 -3.23 -26.59 -44.79
N TYR A 247 -2.42 -26.99 -43.82
CA TYR A 247 -0.96 -26.86 -43.95
C TYR A 247 -0.45 -27.97 -44.87
N GLY A 248 0.59 -27.68 -45.64
CA GLY A 248 1.31 -28.68 -46.42
C GLY A 248 2.33 -29.43 -45.58
N GLU A 249 2.80 -30.56 -46.09
CA GLU A 249 3.94 -31.27 -45.52
C GLU A 249 5.25 -30.50 -45.82
N HIS A 250 6.31 -30.75 -45.03
CA HIS A 250 7.60 -30.03 -45.02
C HIS A 250 7.63 -28.63 -44.37
N GLU A 251 7.47 -28.58 -43.05
CA GLU A 251 8.15 -27.59 -42.19
C GLU A 251 8.91 -28.36 -41.07
N PRO A 252 10.20 -28.08 -40.80
CA PRO A 252 10.95 -28.78 -39.76
C PRO A 252 10.48 -28.39 -38.34
N PRO A 253 10.51 -29.31 -37.37
CA PRO A 253 9.95 -29.06 -36.04
C PRO A 253 10.75 -27.99 -35.29
N GLN A 254 10.11 -26.85 -35.00
CA GLN A 254 10.70 -25.83 -34.12
C GLN A 254 10.78 -26.35 -32.68
N VAL A 255 12.01 -26.63 -32.23
CA VAL A 255 12.28 -27.03 -30.84
C VAL A 255 12.01 -25.84 -29.91
N VAL A 256 10.86 -25.86 -29.23
CA VAL A 256 10.50 -24.86 -28.22
C VAL A 256 11.44 -25.01 -27.02
N HIS A 257 12.51 -24.22 -27.02
CA HIS A 257 13.42 -24.09 -25.88
C HIS A 257 12.71 -23.41 -24.70
N VAL A 258 12.04 -24.23 -23.87
CA VAL A 258 11.47 -23.78 -22.60
C VAL A 258 12.57 -23.16 -21.74
N ASN A 259 12.38 -21.91 -21.33
CA ASN A 259 13.43 -21.08 -20.74
C ASN A 259 13.81 -21.55 -19.32
N ARG A 260 14.78 -22.46 -19.23
CA ARG A 260 15.24 -23.15 -18.01
C ARG A 260 15.74 -22.21 -16.90
N TYR A 261 15.98 -20.93 -17.17
CA TYR A 261 16.48 -19.97 -16.16
C TYR A 261 15.42 -19.46 -15.17
N ALA A 262 14.13 -19.60 -15.46
CA ALA A 262 13.06 -19.13 -14.57
C ALA A 262 13.02 -19.86 -13.22
N SER A 263 13.28 -21.19 -13.20
CA SER A 263 13.17 -22.01 -11.99
C SER A 263 14.31 -21.79 -10.98
N GLN A 264 15.51 -21.39 -11.44
CA GLN A 264 16.64 -21.10 -10.56
C GLN A 264 16.44 -19.81 -9.75
N GLY A 265 15.79 -18.80 -10.36
CA GLY A 265 15.45 -17.55 -9.67
C GLY A 265 14.47 -17.76 -8.52
N ALA A 266 13.46 -18.61 -8.70
CA ALA A 266 12.44 -18.90 -7.69
C ALA A 266 13.03 -19.49 -6.40
N SER A 267 13.94 -20.47 -6.50
CA SER A 267 14.58 -21.07 -5.32
C SER A 267 15.52 -20.10 -4.58
N ALA A 268 16.17 -19.18 -5.31
CA ALA A 268 16.97 -18.13 -4.70
C ALA A 268 16.11 -17.01 -4.07
N HIS A 269 14.87 -16.83 -4.53
CA HIS A 269 13.89 -15.88 -3.98
C HIS A 269 13.29 -16.39 -2.67
N SER A 270 12.77 -17.63 -2.64
CA SER A 270 12.19 -18.22 -1.42
C SER A 270 13.22 -18.33 -0.28
N LYS A 271 14.42 -18.88 -0.58
CA LYS A 271 15.55 -18.98 0.37
C LYS A 271 16.15 -17.64 0.82
N TRP A 272 15.65 -16.51 0.31
CA TRP A 272 15.98 -15.20 0.83
C TRP A 272 14.84 -14.65 1.69
N ARG A 273 13.58 -14.75 1.23
CA ARG A 273 12.40 -14.39 2.04
C ARG A 273 12.34 -15.15 3.38
N GLU A 274 12.68 -16.44 3.38
CA GLU A 274 12.86 -17.26 4.60
C GLU A 274 13.91 -16.66 5.56
N ARG A 275 15.04 -16.14 5.05
CA ARG A 275 16.08 -15.53 5.87
C ARG A 275 15.71 -14.13 6.37
N CYS A 276 14.92 -13.37 5.62
CA CYS A 276 14.35 -12.10 6.07
C CYS A 276 13.33 -12.33 7.21
N MET A 277 12.40 -13.28 7.03
CA MET A 277 11.44 -13.69 8.08
C MET A 277 12.15 -14.07 9.38
N ASN A 278 13.13 -14.97 9.32
CA ASN A 278 13.85 -15.43 10.50
C ASN A 278 14.65 -14.31 11.18
N LYS A 279 15.29 -13.41 10.41
CA LYS A 279 15.98 -12.22 10.97
C LYS A 279 15.03 -11.29 11.71
N GLN A 280 13.84 -11.03 11.16
CA GLN A 280 12.88 -10.11 11.79
C GLN A 280 12.26 -10.73 13.06
N GLN A 281 11.99 -12.04 13.07
CA GLN A 281 11.62 -12.76 14.29
C GLN A 281 12.74 -12.69 15.35
N GLN A 282 14.00 -12.84 14.93
CA GLN A 282 15.16 -12.70 15.83
C GLN A 282 15.28 -11.29 16.42
N GLN A 283 14.93 -10.24 15.67
CA GLN A 283 14.94 -8.86 16.15
C GLN A 283 13.83 -8.58 17.17
N HIS A 284 12.63 -9.15 17.00
CA HIS A 284 11.58 -9.07 18.03
C HIS A 284 11.98 -9.78 19.32
N GLN A 285 12.61 -10.96 19.24
CA GLN A 285 13.10 -11.73 20.41
C GLN A 285 14.32 -11.12 21.13
N VAL A 286 14.82 -9.97 20.69
CA VAL A 286 15.94 -9.22 21.32
C VAL A 286 15.46 -7.83 21.79
N ALA A 287 14.15 -7.57 21.73
CA ALA A 287 13.50 -6.34 22.19
C ALA A 287 12.53 -6.57 23.37
N GLU A 288 12.51 -7.78 23.94
CA GLU A 288 11.85 -8.18 25.19
C GLU A 288 12.90 -8.52 26.26
#